data_AF-R5LJ05-F1
#
_entry.id   AF-R5LJ05-F1
#
_cell.length_a   1.000
_cell.length_b   1.000
_cell.length_c   1.000
_cell.angle_alpha   90.00
_cell.angle_beta   90.00
_cell.angle_gamma   90.00
#
_symmetry.space_group_name_H-M   'P 1'
#
loop_
_entity.id
_entity.type
_entity.pdbx_description
1 polymer ?
#
loop_
_entity_poly.entity_id
_entity_poly.type
_entity_poly.pdbx_seq_one_letter_code
_entity_poly.pdbx_strand_id
1 'polypeptide(L)'
;MNMFDEINKSKKSLPKLNAIEKEVGKYSFNGYQKFAIVTYVLCFAFGIILGNLFPACSSAATIYSDVCVATEFNFFLMILFWFVSFLFCLFFFAIGHIIGLLSSINDKLK
;
A
#
# COMPACT_ATOMS: atom_id res chain seq x y z
N MET A 1 10.14 34.72 24.31
CA MET A 1 9.25 33.71 23.72
C MET A 1 10.12 32.63 23.12
N ASN A 2 10.07 31.40 23.64
CA ASN A 2 10.94 30.33 23.19
C ASN A 2 10.36 29.64 21.95
N MET A 3 11.22 29.28 21.00
CA MET A 3 10.88 28.52 19.79
C MET A 3 10.15 27.19 20.12
N PHE A 4 10.45 26.61 21.28
CA PHE A 4 9.77 25.42 21.80
C PHE A 4 8.29 25.67 22.19
N ASP A 5 7.94 26.89 22.60
CA ASP A 5 6.56 27.26 22.92
C ASP A 5 5.72 27.38 21.64
N GLU A 6 6.31 27.85 20.53
CA GLU A 6 5.67 27.89 19.21
C GLU A 6 5.48 26.49 18.62
N ILE A 7 6.45 25.58 18.80
CA ILE A 7 6.32 24.17 18.36
C ILE A 7 5.21 23.45 19.14
N ASN A 8 5.06 23.73 20.44
CA ASN A 8 3.94 23.21 21.22
C ASN A 8 2.59 23.80 20.80
N LYS A 9 2.54 25.07 20.41
CA LYS A 9 1.34 25.73 19.90
C LYS A 9 0.96 25.27 18.48
N SER A 10 1.94 24.83 17.68
CA SER A 10 1.75 24.37 16.29
C SER A 10 1.48 22.87 16.17
N LYS A 11 1.53 22.09 17.25
CA LYS A 11 0.98 20.72 17.27
C LYS A 11 -0.55 20.80 17.17
N LYS A 12 -1.02 21.13 15.97
CA LYS A 12 -2.37 20.81 15.52
C LYS A 12 -2.57 19.34 15.88
N SER A 13 -3.46 19.08 16.83
CA SER A 13 -3.80 17.75 17.29
C SER A 13 -4.04 16.87 16.07
N LEU A 14 -3.15 15.91 15.82
CA LEU A 14 -3.36 14.90 14.80
C LEU A 14 -4.74 14.29 15.05
N PRO A 15 -5.57 14.10 14.01
CA PRO A 15 -6.90 13.55 14.20
C PRO A 15 -6.77 12.22 14.96
N LYS A 16 -7.49 12.13 16.08
CA LYS A 16 -7.50 10.91 16.91
C LYS A 16 -7.86 9.72 16.02
N LEU A 17 -7.23 8.56 16.21
CA LEU A 17 -7.48 7.35 15.41
C LEU A 17 -8.99 7.03 15.28
N ASN A 18 -9.76 7.29 16.34
CA ASN A 18 -11.22 7.12 16.34
C ASN A 18 -11.97 8.01 15.33
N ALA A 19 -11.42 9.18 14.99
CA ALA A 19 -11.97 10.05 13.96
C ALA A 19 -11.74 9.47 12.55
N ILE A 20 -10.57 8.87 12.32
CA ILE A 20 -10.25 8.17 11.08
C ILE A 20 -11.14 6.93 10.93
N GLU A 21 -11.29 6.14 11.99
CA GLU A 21 -12.18 4.97 12.00
C GLU A 21 -13.64 5.36 11.71
N LYS A 22 -14.10 6.49 12.26
CA LYS A 22 -15.46 7.00 12.03
C LYS A 22 -15.67 7.56 10.62
N GLU A 23 -14.63 8.09 9.98
CA GLU A 23 -14.67 8.54 8.58
C GLU A 23 -14.58 7.36 7.60
N VAL A 24 -13.65 6.42 7.84
CA VAL A 24 -13.43 5.26 6.98
C VAL A 24 -14.58 4.24 7.14
N GLY A 25 -15.14 4.09 8.34
CA GLY A 25 -16.27 3.20 8.63
C GLY A 25 -17.60 3.58 7.99
N LYS A 26 -17.71 4.80 7.41
CA LYS A 26 -18.87 5.18 6.60
C LYS A 26 -18.89 4.50 5.22
N TYR A 27 -17.76 3.96 4.77
CA TYR A 27 -17.65 3.32 3.47
C TYR A 27 -17.97 1.83 3.59
N SER A 28 -19.18 1.45 3.15
CA SER A 28 -19.56 0.05 2.99
C SER A 28 -18.89 -0.52 1.74
N PHE A 29 -17.74 -1.16 1.90
CA PHE A 29 -17.09 -1.88 0.80
C PHE A 29 -17.85 -3.16 0.45
N ASN A 30 -18.10 -3.36 -0.83
CA ASN A 30 -18.67 -4.62 -1.31
C ASN A 30 -17.62 -5.75 -1.31
N GLY A 31 -18.07 -6.99 -1.59
CA GLY A 31 -17.19 -8.16 -1.56
C GLY A 31 -15.96 -8.04 -2.47
N TYR A 32 -16.13 -7.47 -3.67
CA TYR A 32 -15.05 -7.26 -4.64
C TYR A 32 -14.01 -6.26 -4.12
N GLN A 33 -14.46 -5.15 -3.53
CA GLN A 33 -13.58 -4.14 -2.94
C GLN A 33 -12.80 -4.70 -1.74
N LYS A 34 -13.45 -5.48 -0.87
CA LYS A 34 -12.78 -6.16 0.26
C LYS A 34 -11.73 -7.15 -0.24
N PHE A 35 -12.07 -7.95 -1.24
CA PHE A 35 -11.14 -8.91 -1.86
C PHE A 35 -9.91 -8.19 -2.44
N ALA A 36 -10.11 -7.08 -3.17
CA ALA A 36 -9.02 -6.30 -3.74
C ALA A 36 -8.08 -5.72 -2.66
N ILE A 37 -8.63 -5.19 -1.56
CA ILE A 37 -7.83 -4.67 -0.44
C ILE A 37 -7.00 -5.79 0.21
N VAL A 38 -7.62 -6.92 0.55
CA VAL A 38 -6.93 -8.04 1.19
C VAL A 38 -5.83 -8.60 0.27
N THR A 39 -6.15 -8.76 -1.02
CA THR A 39 -5.18 -9.23 -2.02
C THR A 39 -3.98 -8.27 -2.11
N TYR A 40 -4.22 -6.96 -2.12
CA TYR A 40 -3.15 -5.97 -2.17
C TYR A 40 -2.23 -6.04 -0.94
N VAL A 41 -2.80 -6.20 0.27
CA VAL A 41 -2.01 -6.35 1.50
C VAL A 41 -1.12 -7.60 1.44
N LEU A 42 -1.64 -8.72 0.91
CA LEU A 42 -0.84 -9.93 0.71
C LEU A 42 0.27 -9.70 -0.31
N CYS A 43 -0.05 -9.12 -1.48
CA CYS A 43 0.96 -8.76 -2.49
C CYS A 43 2.02 -7.81 -1.92
N PHE A 44 1.64 -6.86 -1.07
CA PHE A 44 2.57 -5.95 -0.43
C PHE A 44 3.58 -6.73 0.43
N ALA A 45 3.11 -7.65 1.28
CA ALA A 45 3.97 -8.52 2.09
C ALA A 45 4.87 -9.42 1.23
N PHE A 46 4.35 -10.01 0.16
CA PHE A 46 5.16 -10.77 -0.80
C PHE A 46 6.22 -9.92 -1.49
N GLY A 47 5.93 -8.65 -1.79
CA GLY A 47 6.93 -7.73 -2.35
C GLY A 47 8.06 -7.43 -1.38
N ILE A 48 7.78 -7.31 -0.07
CA ILE A 48 8.83 -7.19 0.96
C ILE A 48 9.73 -8.43 0.94
N ILE A 49 9.13 -9.62 0.87
CA ILE A 49 9.88 -10.89 0.81
C ILE A 49 10.76 -10.92 -0.44
N LEU A 50 10.22 -10.56 -1.62
CA LEU A 50 10.95 -10.50 -2.89
C LEU A 50 12.10 -9.49 -2.87
N GLY A 51 11.89 -8.30 -2.28
CA GLY A 51 12.92 -7.28 -2.11
C GLY A 51 14.07 -7.72 -1.19
N ASN A 52 13.85 -8.76 -0.38
CA ASN A 52 14.83 -9.32 0.55
C ASN A 52 15.30 -10.74 0.17
N LEU A 53 14.79 -11.35 -0.91
CA LEU A 53 14.96 -12.78 -1.20
C LEU A 53 16.34 -13.15 -1.77
N PHE A 54 17.12 -12.18 -2.26
CA PHE A 54 18.41 -12.43 -2.90
C PHE A 54 19.56 -11.68 -2.23
N PRO A 55 20.39 -12.33 -1.38
CA PRO A 55 21.78 -11.94 -1.22
C PRO A 55 22.56 -12.52 -2.42
N ALA A 56 22.49 -11.87 -3.58
CA ALA A 56 23.22 -12.30 -4.76
C ALA A 56 24.70 -11.87 -4.70
N CYS A 57 25.45 -12.39 -3.72
CA CYS A 57 26.91 -12.44 -3.81
C CYS A 57 27.29 -13.86 -4.21
N SER A 58 27.45 -14.08 -5.51
CA SER A 58 28.08 -15.31 -6.00
C SER A 58 29.51 -15.38 -5.44
N SER A 59 29.84 -16.51 -4.86
CA SER A 59 31.14 -16.88 -4.33
C SER A 59 32.26 -16.63 -5.37
N ALA A 60 33.35 -15.97 -4.94
CA ALA A 60 34.57 -15.54 -5.68
C ALA A 60 34.46 -14.15 -6.36
N ALA A 61 35.35 -13.18 -6.20
CA ALA A 61 36.67 -13.15 -5.58
C ALA A 61 37.11 -11.71 -5.28
N THR A 62 37.72 -11.53 -4.12
CA THR A 62 38.92 -10.71 -3.86
C THR A 62 38.87 -9.19 -4.12
N ILE A 63 38.84 -8.46 -2.99
CA ILE A 63 39.42 -7.11 -2.84
C ILE A 63 38.52 -5.96 -3.34
N TYR A 64 37.48 -5.63 -2.55
CA TYR A 64 36.80 -4.32 -2.51
C TYR A 64 36.54 -3.60 -3.86
N SER A 65 35.44 -3.91 -4.56
CA SER A 65 34.80 -2.95 -5.50
C SER A 65 33.32 -3.21 -5.85
N ASP A 66 32.76 -4.42 -5.69
CA ASP A 66 31.47 -4.80 -6.32
C ASP A 66 30.29 -5.08 -5.37
N VAL A 67 30.27 -4.48 -4.17
CA VAL A 67 29.28 -4.85 -3.13
C VAL A 67 27.86 -4.33 -3.40
N CYS A 68 27.59 -3.42 -4.35
CA CYS A 68 26.35 -2.62 -4.27
C CYS A 68 25.50 -2.41 -5.53
N VAL A 69 25.65 -3.19 -6.61
CA VAL A 69 24.65 -3.16 -7.70
C VAL A 69 23.43 -4.06 -7.38
N ALA A 70 23.59 -5.00 -6.44
CA ALA A 70 22.56 -5.99 -6.07
C ALA A 70 21.39 -5.42 -5.25
N THR A 71 21.61 -4.40 -4.42
CA THR A 71 20.55 -3.75 -3.62
C THR A 71 19.57 -2.94 -4.48
N GLU A 72 20.06 -2.30 -5.54
CA GLU A 72 19.23 -1.46 -6.41
C GLU A 72 18.27 -2.30 -7.27
N PHE A 73 18.74 -3.44 -7.78
CA PHE A 73 17.91 -4.34 -8.59
C PHE A 73 16.76 -4.95 -7.79
N ASN A 74 17.02 -5.45 -6.57
CA ASN A 74 15.97 -6.02 -5.71
C ASN A 74 14.96 -4.96 -5.24
N PHE A 75 15.44 -3.75 -4.93
CA PHE A 75 14.58 -2.62 -4.56
C PHE A 75 13.70 -2.18 -5.73
N PHE A 76 14.27 -2.08 -6.94
CA PHE A 76 13.52 -1.78 -8.15
C PHE A 76 12.46 -2.85 -8.46
N LEU A 77 12.81 -4.14 -8.33
CA LEU A 77 11.90 -5.26 -8.56
C LEU A 77 10.73 -5.26 -7.54
N MET A 78 11.01 -4.95 -6.28
CA MET A 78 10.00 -4.77 -5.23
C MET A 78 9.04 -3.62 -5.55
N ILE A 79 9.56 -2.45 -5.92
CA ILE A 79 8.73 -1.30 -6.31
C ILE A 79 7.87 -1.63 -7.52
N LEU A 80 8.45 -2.25 -8.55
CA LEU A 80 7.73 -2.62 -9.77
C LEU A 80 6.62 -3.64 -9.47
N PHE A 81 6.90 -4.64 -8.64
CA PHE A 81 5.90 -5.61 -8.21
C PHE A 81 4.76 -4.96 -7.42
N TRP A 82 5.08 -4.06 -6.47
CA TRP A 82 4.06 -3.31 -5.73
C TRP A 82 3.22 -2.42 -6.65
N PHE A 83 3.85 -1.75 -7.60
CA PHE A 83 3.16 -0.87 -8.55
C PHE A 83 2.19 -1.64 -9.45
N VAL A 84 2.64 -2.75 -10.04
CA VAL A 84 1.78 -3.61 -10.88
C VAL A 84 0.64 -4.21 -10.05
N SER A 85 0.95 -4.72 -8.85
CA SER A 85 -0.06 -5.27 -7.93
C SER A 85 -1.09 -4.21 -7.53
N PHE A 86 -0.64 -2.96 -7.31
CA PHE A 86 -1.51 -1.84 -7.01
C PHE A 86 -2.46 -1.52 -8.16
N LEU A 87 -1.94 -1.40 -9.39
CA LEU A 87 -2.77 -1.14 -10.58
C LEU A 87 -3.82 -2.23 -10.79
N PHE A 88 -3.42 -3.49 -10.64
CA PHE A 88 -4.34 -4.63 -10.75
C PHE A 88 -5.43 -4.56 -9.68
N CYS A 89 -5.07 -4.38 -8.41
CA CYS A 89 -6.06 -4.29 -7.33
C CYS A 89 -6.98 -3.07 -7.47
N LEU A 90 -6.47 -1.94 -7.95
CA LEU A 90 -7.25 -0.73 -8.22
C LEU A 90 -8.31 -0.98 -9.29
N PHE A 91 -7.97 -1.72 -10.35
CA PHE A 91 -8.91 -2.10 -11.39
C PHE A 91 -10.08 -2.94 -10.84
N PHE A 92 -9.80 -3.98 -10.05
CA PHE A 92 -10.85 -4.79 -9.40
C PHE A 92 -11.67 -3.99 -8.40
N PHE A 93 -11.03 -3.08 -7.66
CA PHE A 93 -11.71 -2.19 -6.74
C PHE A 93 -12.69 -1.26 -7.45
N ALA A 94 -12.30 -0.72 -8.60
CA ALA A 94 -13.15 0.13 -9.44
C ALA A 94 -14.34 -0.65 -10.04
N ILE A 95 -14.10 -1.87 -10.55
CA ILE A 95 -15.19 -2.75 -11.00
C ILE A 95 -16.16 -3.04 -9.85
N GLY A 96 -15.63 -3.35 -8.67
CA GLY A 96 -16.44 -3.51 -7.46
C GLY A 96 -17.32 -2.29 -7.24
N HIS A 97 -16.78 -1.08 -7.30
CA HIS A 97 -17.56 0.14 -7.14
C HIS A 97 -18.71 0.26 -8.17
N ILE A 98 -18.46 -0.05 -9.43
CA ILE A 98 -19.48 -0.02 -10.50
C ILE A 98 -20.60 -1.02 -10.22
N ILE A 99 -20.25 -2.26 -9.85
CA ILE A 99 -21.24 -3.30 -9.50
C ILE A 99 -22.08 -2.87 -8.29
N GLY A 100 -21.46 -2.26 -7.28
CA GLY A 100 -22.16 -1.73 -6.12
C GLY A 100 -23.19 -0.66 -6.48
N LEU A 101 -22.81 0.26 -7.39
CA LEU A 101 -23.73 1.29 -7.90
C LEU A 101 -24.88 0.67 -8.71
N LEU A 102 -24.59 -0.27 -9.61
CA LEU A 102 -25.61 -0.95 -10.41
C LEU A 102 -26.63 -1.69 -9.53
N SER A 103 -26.14 -2.40 -8.51
CA SER A 103 -27.00 -3.09 -7.54
C SER A 103 -27.92 -2.12 -6.81
N SER A 104 -27.37 -0.99 -6.33
CA SER A 104 -28.18 0.02 -5.64
C SER A 104 -29.22 0.68 -6.55
N ILE A 105 -28.93 0.86 -7.83
CA ILE A 105 -29.90 1.40 -8.81
C ILE A 105 -31.01 0.37 -9.06
N ASN A 106 -30.65 -0.90 -9.26
CA ASN A 106 -31.60 -1.98 -9.47
C ASN A 106 -32.56 -2.16 -8.28
N ASP A 107 -32.04 -2.08 -7.04
CA ASP A 107 -32.86 -2.18 -5.83
C ASP A 107 -33.82 -0.99 -5.66
N LYS A 108 -33.50 0.18 -6.23
CA LYS A 108 -34.39 1.36 -6.23
C LYS A 108 -35.43 1.35 -7.36
N LEU A 109 -35.21 0.56 -8.40
CA LEU A 109 -36.13 0.38 -9.53
C LEU A 109 -37.19 -0.70 -9.28
N LYS A 110 -36.98 -1.54 -8.27
CA LYS A 110 -37.91 -2.56 -7.78
C LYS A 110 -38.90 -1.97 -6.78
#